data_AF-A0A0R2PL77-F1
#
_entry.id   AF-A0A0R2PL77-F1
#
_cell.length_a   1.000
_cell.length_b   1.000
_cell.length_c   1.000
_cell.angle_alpha   90.00
_cell.angle_beta   90.00
_cell.angle_gamma   90.00
#
_symmetry.space_group_name_H-M   'P 1'
#
loop_
_entity.id
_entity.type
_entity.pdbx_description
1 polymer ?
#
loop_
_entity_poly.entity_id
_entity_poly.type
_entity_poly.pdbx_seq_one_letter_code
_entity_poly.pdbx_strand_id
1 'polypeptide(L)'
;MNVNEGFTASWASTDAPMGGFKESGMGRRHGREGIIKYTNIQTIATQRLLNVGPPRGMGPEGFAKTMTLGLRLLKYLPFRD
;
A
#
# COMPACT_ATOMS: atom_id res chain seq x y z
N MET A 1 -15.19 16.59 19.00
CA MET A 1 -16.51 17.25 19.16
C MET A 1 -16.68 17.48 20.64
N ASN A 2 -16.90 18.73 21.02
CA ASN A 2 -16.97 19.12 22.43
C ASN A 2 -18.43 19.46 22.74
N VAL A 3 -18.93 18.98 23.88
CA VAL A 3 -20.26 19.33 24.40
C VAL A 3 -20.03 20.24 25.61
N ASN A 4 -20.80 21.32 25.72
CA ASN A 4 -20.74 22.26 26.86
C ASN A 4 -19.32 22.78 27.19
N GLU A 5 -18.59 23.30 26.21
CA GLU A 5 -17.24 23.88 26.39
C GLU A 5 -16.19 22.89 26.93
N GLY A 6 -16.01 21.79 26.21
CA GLY A 6 -15.01 20.76 26.51
C GLY A 6 -13.61 21.02 25.94
N PHE A 7 -13.24 22.25 25.56
CA PHE A 7 -11.95 22.53 24.90
C PHE A 7 -10.76 21.96 25.69
N THR A 8 -10.64 22.30 26.97
CA THR A 8 -9.51 21.87 27.80
C THR A 8 -9.40 20.36 27.91
N ALA A 9 -10.52 19.64 28.10
CA ALA A 9 -10.54 18.19 28.19
C ALA A 9 -10.12 17.53 26.86
N SER A 10 -10.65 18.05 25.73
CA SER A 10 -10.28 17.57 24.40
C SER A 10 -8.82 17.86 24.05
N TRP A 11 -8.30 19.02 24.47
CA TRP A 11 -6.91 19.43 24.22
C TRP A 11 -5.91 18.64 25.06
N ALA A 12 -6.22 18.39 26.33
CA ALA A 12 -5.38 17.62 27.26
C ALA A 12 -5.38 16.11 26.96
N SER A 13 -6.35 15.62 26.20
CA SER A 13 -6.41 14.21 25.79
C SER A 13 -5.36 13.93 24.70
N THR A 14 -4.14 13.57 25.09
CA THR A 14 -3.03 13.32 24.17
C THR A 14 -3.26 12.12 23.25
N ASP A 15 -4.05 11.14 23.67
CA ASP A 15 -4.42 9.99 22.83
C ASP A 15 -5.53 10.34 21.83
N ALA A 16 -6.30 11.42 22.08
CA ALA A 16 -7.31 11.87 21.14
C ALA A 16 -6.65 12.58 19.94
N PRO A 17 -6.82 12.09 18.71
CA PRO A 17 -6.22 12.73 17.56
C PRO A 17 -6.85 14.09 17.27
N MET A 18 -6.00 15.11 17.15
CA MET A 18 -6.42 16.50 16.93
C MET A 18 -5.98 17.00 15.56
N GLY A 19 -6.88 17.61 14.80
CA GLY A 19 -6.60 18.14 13.45
C GLY A 19 -7.86 18.64 12.75
N GLY A 20 -7.67 19.25 11.58
CA GLY A 20 -8.77 19.70 10.74
C GLY A 20 -9.48 18.57 10.01
N PHE A 21 -10.64 18.90 9.44
CA PHE A 21 -11.39 18.06 8.52
C PHE A 21 -11.85 18.89 7.30
N LYS A 22 -11.60 18.40 6.08
CA LYS A 22 -11.90 19.10 4.82
C LYS A 22 -11.18 20.45 4.73
N GLU A 23 -11.90 21.53 4.41
CA GLU A 23 -11.38 22.89 4.27
C GLU A 23 -10.72 23.43 5.55
N SER A 24 -11.02 22.88 6.73
CA SER A 24 -10.37 23.28 7.99
C SER A 24 -8.96 22.71 8.17
N GLY A 25 -8.49 21.87 7.24
CA GLY A 25 -7.16 21.28 7.22
C GLY A 25 -7.18 19.75 7.18
N MET A 26 -6.00 19.17 6.93
CA MET A 26 -5.79 17.72 6.80
C MET A 26 -4.77 17.20 7.81
N GLY A 27 -4.95 15.94 8.21
CA GLY A 27 -4.03 15.24 9.12
C GLY A 27 -4.33 15.49 10.61
N ARG A 28 -3.50 14.88 11.47
CA ARG A 28 -3.63 14.88 12.93
C ARG A 28 -2.28 15.16 13.60
N ARG A 29 -2.26 15.73 14.81
CA ARG A 29 -1.02 16.05 15.54
C ARG A 29 -0.79 15.27 16.83
N HIS A 30 -1.84 14.67 17.39
CA HIS A 30 -1.79 13.89 18.63
C HIS A 30 -1.96 12.40 18.33
N GLY A 31 -1.63 11.56 19.31
CA GLY A 31 -1.78 10.11 19.24
C GLY A 31 -0.93 9.44 18.16
N ARG A 32 -1.33 8.22 17.82
CA ARG A 32 -0.69 7.37 16.80
C ARG A 32 -0.60 8.06 15.45
N GLU A 33 -1.67 8.75 15.04
CA GLU A 33 -1.77 9.44 13.75
C GLU A 33 -0.77 10.61 13.65
N GLY A 34 -0.49 11.27 14.78
CA GLY A 34 0.50 12.33 14.88
C GLY A 34 1.94 11.86 14.68
N ILE A 35 2.26 10.63 15.08
CA ILE A 35 3.60 10.04 14.87
C ILE A 35 3.70 9.47 13.45
N ILE A 36 2.69 8.70 13.00
CA ILE A 36 2.71 8.02 11.70
C ILE A 36 2.90 9.00 10.53
N LYS A 37 2.35 10.22 10.61
CA LYS A 37 2.52 11.21 9.52
C LYS A 37 3.98 11.66 9.29
N TYR A 38 4.87 11.45 10.26
CA TYR A 38 6.31 11.73 10.12
C TYR A 38 7.11 10.49 9.72
N THR A 39 6.44 9.34 9.54
CA THR A 39 7.06 8.12 9.05
C THR A 39 6.87 8.02 7.54
N ASN A 40 7.89 7.51 6.84
CA ASN A 40 7.79 7.18 5.43
C ASN A 40 7.34 5.74 5.26
N ILE A 41 6.44 5.52 4.29
CA ILE A 41 6.05 4.16 3.87
C ILE A 41 7.24 3.54 3.13
N GLN A 42 7.64 2.33 3.54
CA GLN A 42 8.66 1.54 2.86
C GLN A 42 8.08 0.20 2.42
N THR A 43 8.02 -0.02 1.11
CA THR A 43 7.58 -1.29 0.52
C THR A 43 8.76 -2.24 0.39
N ILE A 44 8.67 -3.43 0.99
CA ILE A 44 9.68 -4.49 0.89
C ILE A 44 9.08 -5.66 0.11
N ALA A 45 9.70 -6.04 -1.01
CA ALA A 45 9.31 -7.17 -1.84
C ALA A 45 10.43 -8.22 -1.87
N THR A 46 10.08 -9.50 -1.70
CA THR A 46 11.03 -10.62 -1.74
C THR A 46 10.55 -11.68 -2.73
N GLN A 47 11.49 -12.37 -3.37
CA GLN A 47 11.21 -13.37 -4.40
C GLN A 47 12.22 -14.52 -4.27
N ARG A 48 11.73 -15.77 -4.35
CA ARG A 48 12.55 -16.96 -4.03
C ARG A 48 12.78 -17.91 -5.20
N LEU A 49 11.77 -18.13 -6.05
CA LEU A 49 11.80 -19.23 -7.05
C LEU A 49 12.03 -18.74 -8.48
N LEU A 50 11.19 -17.83 -8.97
CA LEU A 50 11.23 -17.38 -10.36
C LEU A 50 11.48 -15.88 -10.40
N ASN A 51 12.38 -15.45 -11.29
CA ASN A 51 12.55 -14.04 -11.58
C ASN A 51 11.38 -13.53 -12.44
N VAL A 52 11.00 -12.27 -12.27
CA VAL A 52 10.11 -11.57 -13.22
C VAL A 52 10.78 -11.45 -14.60
N GLY A 53 12.10 -11.65 -14.67
CA GLY A 53 12.89 -11.69 -15.90
C GLY A 53 13.24 -13.10 -16.41
N PRO A 54 13.87 -13.18 -17.59
CA PRO A 54 14.26 -14.44 -18.20
C PRO A 54 15.20 -15.25 -17.29
N PRO A 55 15.04 -16.59 -17.23
CA PRO A 55 15.96 -17.46 -16.52
C PRO A 55 17.36 -17.42 -17.15
N ARG A 56 18.39 -17.74 -16.36
CA ARG A 56 19.79 -17.78 -16.84
C ARG A 56 19.90 -18.69 -18.07
N GLY A 57 20.52 -18.16 -19.13
CA GLY A 57 20.72 -18.86 -20.41
C GLY A 57 19.63 -18.63 -21.45
N MET A 58 18.54 -17.92 -21.12
CA MET A 58 17.49 -17.56 -22.06
C MET A 58 17.57 -16.08 -22.45
N GLY A 59 17.60 -15.80 -23.76
CA GLY A 59 17.53 -14.42 -24.27
C GLY A 59 16.14 -13.80 -24.08
N PRO A 60 16.02 -12.46 -24.02
CA PRO A 60 14.74 -11.78 -23.81
C PRO A 60 13.65 -12.15 -24.82
N GLU A 61 14.01 -12.31 -26.10
CA GLU A 61 13.06 -12.69 -27.16
C GLU A 61 12.52 -14.12 -27.01
N GLY A 62 13.40 -15.05 -26.60
CA GLY A 62 13.01 -16.44 -26.33
C GLY A 62 12.02 -16.50 -25.17
N PHE A 63 12.33 -15.78 -24.09
CA PHE A 63 11.45 -15.71 -22.92
C PHE A 63 10.09 -15.08 -23.25
N ALA A 64 10.05 -13.99 -24.01
CA ALA A 64 8.80 -13.35 -24.44
C ALA A 64 7.94 -14.31 -25.31
N LYS A 65 8.56 -15.04 -26.23
CA LYS A 65 7.87 -16.05 -27.07
C LYS A 65 7.32 -17.20 -26.22
N THR A 66 8.10 -17.74 -25.30
CA THR A 66 7.68 -18.83 -24.40
C THR A 66 6.55 -18.37 -23.46
N MET A 67 6.66 -17.18 -22.87
CA MET A 67 5.60 -16.57 -22.05
C MET A 67 4.31 -16.39 -22.85
N THR A 68 4.40 -15.85 -24.07
CA THR A 68 3.23 -15.62 -24.94
C THR A 68 2.57 -16.94 -25.34
N LEU A 69 3.36 -17.98 -25.64
CA LEU A 69 2.85 -19.31 -25.93
C LEU A 69 2.15 -19.91 -24.71
N GLY A 70 2.75 -19.81 -23.52
CA GLY A 70 2.15 -20.25 -22.27
C GLY A 70 0.80 -19.57 -21.99
N LEU A 71 0.73 -18.24 -22.14
CA LEU A 71 -0.52 -17.48 -22.00
C LEU A 71 -1.58 -17.88 -23.04
N ARG A 72 -1.18 -18.16 -24.28
CA ARG A 72 -2.10 -18.66 -25.31
C ARG A 72 -2.63 -20.04 -24.98
N LEU A 73 -1.80 -20.93 -24.46
CA LEU A 73 -2.22 -22.27 -24.04
C LEU A 73 -3.14 -22.23 -22.81
N LEU A 74 -2.87 -21.32 -21.85
CA LEU A 74 -3.76 -21.08 -20.71
C LEU A 74 -5.17 -20.62 -21.12
N LYS A 75 -5.34 -20.01 -22.31
CA LYS A 75 -6.66 -19.66 -22.86
C LYS A 75 -7.53 -20.89 -23.16
N TYR A 76 -6.92 -22.06 -23.33
CA TYR A 76 -7.60 -23.31 -23.67
C TYR A 76 -7.78 -24.25 -22.47
N LEU A 77 -7.38 -23.83 -21.25
CA LEU A 77 -7.59 -24.61 -20.04
C LEU A 77 -8.99 -24.34 -19.44
N PRO A 78 -9.73 -25.40 -19.06
CA PRO A 78 -11.16 -25.32 -18.72
C PRO A 78 -11.48 -24.74 -17.33
N PHE A 79 -10.50 -24.18 -16.60
CA PHE A 79 -10.69 -23.66 -15.23
C PHE A 79 -10.65 -22.13 -15.15
N ARG A 80 -11.06 -21.45 -16.22
CA ARG A 80 -11.09 -19.98 -16.29
C ARG A 80 -12.47 -19.51 -16.74
N ASP A 81 -13.45 -19.70 -15.85
CA ASP A 81 -14.71 -18.96 -15.83
C ASP A 81 -14.60 -17.80 -14.84
#